data_AF-L9LRL1-F1
#
_entry.id   AF-L9LRL1-F1
#
_cell.length_a   1.000
_cell.length_b   1.000
_cell.length_c   1.000
_cell.angle_alpha   90.00
_cell.angle_beta   90.00
_cell.angle_gamma   90.00
#
_symmetry.space_group_name_H-M   'P 1'
#
loop_
_entity.id
_entity.type
_entity.pdbx_description
1 polymer ?
#
loop_
_entity_poly.entity_id
_entity_poly.type
_entity_poly.pdbx_seq_one_letter_code
_entity_poly.pdbx_strand_id
1 'polypeptide(L)' 'GETESVLTSVTATVSAKDAGSYVHTASGTDKNYDLTFVDGALDIAKAKATVTANSLNTVYNGKDQTASGFTA' A
#
# COMPACT_ATOMS: atom_id res chain seq x y z
N GLY A 1 6.07 40.35 -3.94
CA GLY A 1 6.70 39.48 -2.93
C GLY A 1 6.79 38.10 -3.52
N GLU A 2 7.86 37.38 -3.23
CA GLU A 2 8.05 35.99 -3.68
C GLU A 2 6.94 35.08 -3.12
N THR A 3 6.64 33.97 -3.83
CA THR A 3 5.65 32.95 -3.43
C THR A 3 6.26 31.54 -3.50
N GLU A 4 5.54 30.49 -3.07
CA GLU A 4 6.07 29.11 -3.14
C GLU A 4 6.47 28.66 -4.55
N SER A 5 5.97 29.37 -5.58
CA SER A 5 6.32 29.14 -6.99
C SER A 5 7.82 29.25 -7.29
N VAL A 6 8.62 29.90 -6.44
CA VAL A 6 10.06 30.07 -6.67
C VAL A 6 10.88 28.87 -6.16
N LEU A 7 10.29 28.00 -5.33
CA LEU A 7 10.91 26.78 -4.78
C LEU A 7 10.92 25.62 -5.79
N THR A 8 11.33 25.91 -7.02
CA THR A 8 11.26 24.97 -8.16
C THR A 8 12.21 23.78 -8.04
N SER A 9 13.20 23.84 -7.14
CA SER A 9 14.15 22.77 -6.83
C SER A 9 13.66 21.79 -5.76
N VAL A 10 12.50 22.04 -5.15
CA VAL A 10 11.90 21.15 -4.14
C VAL A 10 11.16 20.01 -4.83
N THR A 11 11.46 18.79 -4.42
CA THR A 11 10.81 17.57 -4.91
C THR A 11 10.31 16.73 -3.74
N ALA A 12 9.17 16.07 -3.92
CA ALA A 12 8.61 15.13 -2.96
C ALA A 12 8.04 13.95 -3.73
N THR A 13 8.65 12.77 -3.62
CA THR A 13 8.19 11.57 -4.31
C THR A 13 8.24 10.35 -3.42
N VAL A 14 7.23 9.49 -3.55
CA VAL A 14 7.17 8.17 -2.92
C VAL A 14 6.48 7.23 -3.90
N SER A 15 6.97 5.99 -4.02
CA SER A 15 6.36 4.97 -4.87
C SER A 15 6.28 3.66 -4.12
N ALA A 16 5.08 3.13 -4.00
CA ALA A 16 4.78 1.85 -3.36
C ALA A 16 3.56 1.22 -4.01
N LYS A 17 3.43 -0.10 -3.88
CA LYS A 17 2.33 -0.89 -4.45
C LYS A 17 1.74 -1.85 -3.44
N ASP A 18 2.59 -2.44 -2.60
CA ASP A 18 2.18 -3.40 -1.59
C ASP A 18 1.61 -2.69 -0.36
N ALA A 19 0.83 -3.43 0.42
CA ALA A 19 0.27 -2.90 1.66
C ALA A 19 1.37 -2.67 2.70
N GLY A 20 1.35 -1.50 3.33
CA GLY A 20 2.39 -1.06 4.25
C GLY A 20 2.28 0.44 4.52
N SER A 21 3.21 0.93 5.35
CA SER A 21 3.40 2.35 5.58
C SER A 21 4.75 2.75 5.00
N TYR A 22 4.76 3.79 4.18
CA TYR A 22 5.93 4.26 3.46
C TYR A 22 6.16 5.73 3.79
N VAL A 23 7.40 6.06 4.17
CA VAL A 23 7.79 7.44 4.43
C VAL A 23 7.85 8.21 3.10
N HIS A 24 7.17 9.34 3.04
CA HIS A 24 7.22 10.27 1.92
C HIS A 24 8.08 11.47 2.30
N THR A 25 9.30 11.50 1.78
CA THR A 25 10.25 12.57 2.08
C THR A 25 10.21 13.65 0.99
N ALA A 26 10.43 14.89 1.42
CA ALA A 26 10.67 16.03 0.55
C ALA A 26 12.14 16.46 0.66
N SER A 27 12.70 16.96 -0.44
CA SER A 27 14.07 17.46 -0.47
C SER A 27 14.21 18.59 -1.47
N GLY A 28 15.17 19.49 -1.22
CA GLY A 28 15.46 20.63 -2.08
C GLY A 28 16.33 21.65 -1.38
N THR A 29 16.77 22.65 -2.12
CA THR A 29 17.60 23.74 -1.61
C THR A 29 17.21 25.05 -2.29
N ASP A 30 17.22 26.15 -1.54
CA ASP A 30 17.02 27.50 -2.08
C ASP A 30 18.19 28.41 -1.70
N LYS A 31 18.44 29.45 -2.50
CA LYS A 31 19.55 30.39 -2.26
C LYS A 31 19.25 31.41 -1.17
N ASN A 32 17.97 31.68 -0.92
CA ASN A 32 17.49 32.79 -0.10
C ASN A 32 16.77 32.30 1.18
N TYR A 33 16.42 31.01 1.27
CA TYR A 33 15.71 30.44 2.39
C TYR A 33 16.38 29.17 2.92
N ASP A 34 16.39 29.04 4.26
CA ASP A 34 16.66 27.78 4.92
C ASP A 34 15.40 26.93 4.92
N LEU A 35 15.45 25.77 4.27
CA LEU A 35 14.30 24.89 4.12
C LEU A 35 14.32 23.79 5.18
N THR A 36 13.19 23.61 5.86
CA THR A 36 12.96 22.47 6.77
C THR A 36 11.89 21.57 6.18
N PHE A 37 12.16 20.26 6.15
CA PHE A 37 11.22 19.27 5.63
C PHE A 37 10.63 18.44 6.76
N VAL A 38 9.34 18.14 6.64
CA VAL A 38 8.62 17.24 7.54
C VAL A 38 8.18 16.05 6.71
N ASP A 39 8.52 14.85 7.19
CA ASP A 39 8.17 13.62 6.51
C ASP A 39 6.67 13.37 6.56
N GLY A 40 6.11 12.99 5.41
CA GLY A 40 4.74 12.49 5.28
C GLY A 40 4.68 10.97 5.32
N ALA A 41 3.46 10.43 5.29
CA ALA A 41 3.21 8.99 5.21
C ALA A 41 2.28 8.65 4.05
N LEU A 42 2.65 7.63 3.27
CA LEU A 42 1.77 6.93 2.34
C LEU A 42 1.39 5.58 2.97
N ASP A 43 0.14 5.48 3.40
CA ASP A 43 -0.40 4.23 3.95
C ASP A 43 -1.22 3.50 2.89
N ILE A 44 -0.76 2.29 2.53
CA ILE A 44 -1.46 1.39 1.62
C ILE A 44 -2.14 0.31 2.44
N ALA A 45 -3.47 0.35 2.51
CA ALA A 45 -4.27 -0.62 3.24
C ALA A 45 -4.25 -2.00 2.55
N LYS A 46 -4.30 -3.07 3.35
CA LYS A 46 -4.52 -4.43 2.82
C LYS A 46 -5.93 -4.54 2.25
N ALA A 47 -6.04 -5.02 1.02
CA ALA A 47 -7.32 -5.47 0.48
C ALA A 47 -7.79 -6.72 1.24
N LYS A 48 -9.09 -6.78 1.56
CA LYS A 48 -9.70 -7.96 2.17
C LYS A 48 -10.13 -8.91 1.06
N ALA A 49 -9.78 -10.17 1.18
CA ALA A 49 -10.31 -11.25 0.35
C ALA A 49 -10.99 -12.27 1.27
N THR A 50 -12.17 -12.75 0.87
CA THR A 50 -12.95 -13.72 1.62
C THR A 50 -13.11 -14.97 0.78
N VAL A 51 -12.48 -16.07 1.20
CA VAL A 51 -12.67 -17.37 0.57
C VAL A 51 -13.80 -18.09 1.27
N THR A 52 -14.82 -18.51 0.51
CA THR A 52 -15.93 -19.30 1.04
C THR A 52 -15.77 -20.76 0.63
N ALA A 53 -15.80 -21.67 1.61
CA ALA A 53 -15.76 -23.10 1.36
C ALA A 53 -17.16 -23.68 1.22
N ASN A 54 -17.41 -24.45 0.17
CA ASN A 54 -18.65 -25.21 0.04
C ASN A 54 -18.69 -26.37 1.05
N SER A 55 -19.88 -26.66 1.57
CA SER A 55 -20.14 -27.88 2.34
C SER A 55 -20.48 -29.02 1.39
N LEU A 56 -19.76 -30.13 1.50
CA LEU A 56 -19.98 -31.36 0.72
C LEU A 56 -20.14 -32.54 1.69
N ASN A 57 -21.12 -33.40 1.42
CA ASN A 57 -21.32 -34.64 2.16
C ASN A 57 -20.65 -35.78 1.39
N THR A 58 -19.78 -36.53 2.05
CA THR A 58 -19.21 -37.78 1.49
C THR A 58 -19.71 -38.96 2.33
N VAL A 59 -20.01 -40.08 1.67
CA VAL A 59 -20.26 -41.35 2.34
C VAL A 59 -18.92 -42.05 2.54
N TYR A 60 -18.66 -42.54 3.75
CA TYR A 60 -17.42 -43.23 4.08
C TYR A 60 -17.22 -44.50 3.23
N ASN A 61 -16.03 -44.65 2.64
CA ASN A 61 -15.69 -45.80 1.77
C ASN A 61 -14.24 -46.32 1.96
N GLY A 62 -13.54 -45.87 3.00
CA GLY A 62 -12.16 -46.30 3.31
C GLY A 62 -11.07 -45.81 2.36
N LYS A 63 -11.35 -44.84 1.48
CA LYS A 63 -10.38 -44.20 0.57
C LYS A 63 -10.29 -42.69 0.83
N ASP A 64 -9.24 -42.06 0.31
CA ASP A 64 -9.10 -40.60 0.33
C ASP A 64 -10.28 -39.92 -0.39
N GLN A 65 -10.73 -38.80 0.17
CA GLN A 65 -11.87 -38.02 -0.33
C GLN A 65 -11.43 -36.58 -0.61
N THR A 66 -11.84 -36.05 -1.76
CA THR A 66 -11.51 -34.69 -2.18
C THR A 66 -12.77 -33.84 -2.25
N ALA A 67 -12.74 -32.64 -1.66
CA ALA A 67 -13.81 -31.66 -1.73
C ALA A 67 -13.32 -30.44 -2.54
N SER A 68 -13.97 -30.16 -3.66
CA SER A 68 -13.71 -28.98 -4.50
C SER A 68 -14.90 -28.02 -4.39
N GLY A 69 -14.64 -26.72 -4.28
CA GLY A 69 -15.72 -25.73 -4.20
C GLY A 69 -15.37 -24.51 -3.38
N PHE A 70 -14.23 -23.89 -3.67
CA PHE A 70 -13.89 -22.59 -3.08
C PHE A 70 -14.23 -21.51 -4.10
N THR A 71 -14.92 -20.46 -3.66
CA THR A 71 -15.05 -19.20 -4.39
C THR A 71 -14.29 -18.12 -3.64
N ALA A 72 -13.61 -17.25 -4.39
CA ALA A 72 -12.81 -16.13 -3.89
C ALA A 72 -13.42 -14.80 -4.32
#